data_AF-A0ABD1VBX1-F1
#
_entry.id   AF-A0ABD1VBX1-F1
#
_cell.length_a   1.000
_cell.length_b   1.000
_cell.length_c   1.000
_cell.angle_alpha   90.00
_cell.angle_beta   90.00
_cell.angle_gamma   90.00
#
_symmetry.space_group_name_H-M   'P 1'
#
loop_
_entity.id
_entity.type
_entity.pdbx_description
1 polymer ?
#
loop_
_entity_poly.entity_id
_entity_poly.type
_entity_poly.pdbx_seq_one_letter_code
_entity_poly.pdbx_strand_id
1 'polypeptide(L)'
;MNLVSAESRWERRLVSAESLWERHLVSAESLWERRLVSAESLWERRLVSAESLWERRLVSAESLWERRLVSAESLWERRLVSAESLWERRLVSAESLWERPLVSAESPWERPLVCAESPWDRRLVRAESLWERRLVSAESLWERQLVSAESLWERRLVRAESLWDRHLVSAESLWERRLRDACFV
;
A
#
# COMPACT_ATOMS: atom_id res chain seq x y z
N MET A 1 6.57 -48.80 -67.60
CA MET A 1 6.26 -47.68 -66.68
C MET A 1 6.62 -46.41 -67.41
N ASN A 2 5.64 -45.58 -67.76
CA ASN A 2 5.84 -44.43 -68.67
C ASN A 2 6.08 -43.15 -67.87
N LEU A 3 6.89 -42.23 -68.38
CA LEU A 3 7.28 -40.96 -67.74
C LEU A 3 6.06 -40.16 -67.21
N VAL A 4 4.97 -40.16 -67.97
CA VAL A 4 3.67 -39.55 -67.61
C VAL A 4 3.08 -40.10 -66.29
N SER A 5 3.30 -41.38 -65.99
CA SER A 5 2.86 -42.01 -64.73
C SER A 5 3.77 -41.64 -63.54
N ALA A 6 5.01 -41.25 -63.80
CA ALA A 6 5.92 -40.77 -62.77
C ALA A 6 5.63 -39.29 -62.43
N GLU A 7 5.44 -38.44 -63.44
CA GLU A 7 5.07 -37.01 -63.28
C GLU A 7 3.76 -36.85 -62.50
N SER A 8 2.70 -37.54 -62.92
CA SER A 8 1.40 -37.51 -62.22
C SER A 8 1.42 -38.08 -60.79
N ARG A 9 2.46 -38.84 -60.43
CA ARG A 9 2.68 -39.37 -59.07
C ARG A 9 3.49 -38.39 -58.23
N TRP A 10 4.40 -37.64 -58.86
CA TRP A 10 5.14 -36.54 -58.24
C TRP A 10 4.23 -35.35 -57.93
N GLU A 11 3.40 -34.91 -58.87
CA GLU A 11 2.42 -33.83 -58.66
C GLU A 11 1.48 -34.15 -57.48
N ARG A 12 0.93 -35.38 -57.43
CA ARG A 12 0.10 -35.81 -56.30
C ARG A 12 0.83 -35.79 -54.96
N ARG A 13 2.12 -36.12 -54.95
CA ARG A 13 2.94 -36.06 -53.71
C ARG A 13 3.19 -34.62 -53.29
N LEU A 14 3.43 -33.71 -54.23
CA LEU A 14 3.62 -32.29 -53.97
C LEU A 14 2.36 -31.66 -53.36
N VAL A 15 1.20 -31.88 -53.98
CA VAL A 15 -0.10 -31.42 -53.47
C VAL A 15 -0.43 -32.02 -52.09
N SER A 16 -0.06 -33.28 -51.86
CA SER A 16 -0.26 -33.92 -50.55
C SER A 16 0.68 -33.34 -49.48
N ALA A 17 1.90 -32.96 -49.86
CA ALA A 17 2.86 -32.34 -48.95
C ALA A 17 2.44 -30.91 -48.59
N GLU A 18 2.01 -30.10 -49.57
CA GLU A 18 1.46 -28.75 -49.36
C GLU A 18 0.24 -28.78 -48.43
N SER A 19 -0.72 -29.66 -48.69
CA SER A 19 -1.93 -29.74 -47.85
C SER A 19 -1.64 -30.19 -46.42
N LEU A 20 -0.66 -31.07 -46.19
CA LEU A 20 -0.18 -31.41 -44.85
C LEU A 20 0.51 -30.22 -44.18
N TRP A 21 1.32 -29.48 -44.93
CA TRP A 21 2.00 -28.28 -44.44
C TRP A 21 1.00 -27.20 -44.00
N GLU A 22 0.03 -26.85 -44.83
CA GLU A 22 -1.04 -25.90 -44.50
C GLU A 22 -1.79 -26.32 -43.23
N ARG A 23 -2.12 -27.61 -43.10
CA ARG A 23 -2.82 -28.13 -41.93
C ARG A 23 -1.98 -28.03 -40.66
N HIS A 24 -0.66 -28.23 -40.76
CA HIS A 24 0.27 -28.03 -39.66
C HIS A 24 0.38 -26.55 -39.27
N LEU A 25 0.42 -25.64 -40.24
CA LEU A 25 0.46 -24.19 -40.05
C LEU A 25 -0.77 -23.69 -39.27
N VAL A 26 -1.97 -24.05 -39.73
CA VAL A 26 -3.24 -23.71 -39.06
C VAL A 26 -3.29 -24.28 -37.63
N SER A 27 -2.79 -25.50 -37.44
CA SER A 27 -2.73 -26.11 -36.10
C SER A 27 -1.73 -25.39 -35.18
N ALA A 28 -0.62 -24.90 -35.74
CA ALA A 28 0.39 -24.16 -34.97
C ALA A 28 -0.10 -22.77 -34.58
N GLU A 29 -0.78 -22.06 -35.49
CA GLU A 29 -1.40 -20.75 -35.22
C GLU A 29 -2.48 -20.85 -34.13
N SER A 30 -3.41 -21.79 -34.26
CA SER A 30 -4.46 -22.00 -33.24
C SER A 30 -3.91 -22.36 -31.86
N LEU A 31 -2.81 -23.13 -31.79
CA LEU A 31 -2.11 -23.41 -30.54
C LEU A 31 -1.41 -22.16 -29.97
N TRP A 32 -0.85 -21.32 -30.83
CA TRP A 32 -0.21 -20.07 -30.45
C TRP A 32 -1.22 -19.07 -29.87
N GLU A 33 -2.33 -18.83 -30.57
CA GLU A 33 -3.43 -17.95 -30.11
C GLU A 33 -3.97 -18.40 -28.76
N ARG A 34 -4.24 -19.71 -28.62
CA ARG A 34 -4.73 -20.27 -27.36
C ARG A 34 -3.74 -20.08 -26.21
N ARG A 35 -2.43 -20.15 -26.48
CA ARG A 35 -1.38 -19.86 -25.49
C ARG A 35 -1.35 -18.39 -25.10
N LEU A 36 -1.50 -17.47 -26.05
CA LEU A 36 -1.57 -16.03 -25.78
C LEU A 36 -2.75 -15.69 -24.87
N VAL A 37 -3.96 -16.13 -25.22
CA VAL A 37 -5.18 -15.92 -24.41
C VAL A 37 -5.02 -16.50 -22.99
N SER A 38 -4.41 -17.69 -22.89
CA SER A 38 -4.15 -18.31 -21.59
C SER A 38 -3.12 -17.53 -20.76
N ALA A 39 -2.12 -16.92 -21.41
CA ALA A 39 -1.10 -16.13 -20.74
C ALA A 39 -1.65 -14.78 -20.27
N GLU A 40 -2.46 -14.13 -21.10
CA GLU A 40 -3.16 -12.87 -20.79
C GLU A 40 -4.11 -13.04 -19.60
N SER A 41 -4.99 -14.04 -19.63
CA SER A 41 -5.90 -14.32 -18.51
C SER A 41 -5.17 -14.64 -17.20
N LEU A 42 -4.03 -15.33 -17.25
CA LEU A 42 -3.19 -15.57 -16.07
C LEU A 42 -2.53 -14.28 -15.55
N TRP A 43 -2.14 -13.38 -16.45
CA TRP A 43 -1.56 -12.09 -16.14
C TRP A 43 -2.58 -11.17 -15.45
N GLU A 44 -3.77 -11.02 -16.04
CA GLU A 44 -4.88 -10.25 -15.46
C GLU A 44 -5.23 -10.75 -14.05
N ARG A 45 -5.36 -12.08 -13.88
CA ARG A 45 -5.65 -12.66 -12.56
C ARG A 45 -4.57 -12.32 -11.53
N ARG A 46 -3.30 -12.26 -11.96
CA ARG A 46 -2.19 -11.87 -11.09
C ARG A 46 -2.25 -10.38 -10.71
N LEU A 47 -2.60 -9.50 -11.65
CA LEU A 47 -2.78 -8.07 -11.38
C LEU A 47 -3.88 -7.84 -10.34
N VAL A 48 -5.08 -8.40 -10.56
CA VAL A 48 -6.21 -8.30 -9.62
C VAL A 48 -5.86 -8.86 -8.24
N SER A 49 -5.14 -9.99 -8.20
CA SER A 49 -4.69 -10.58 -6.92
C SER A 49 -3.67 -9.68 -6.21
N ALA A 50 -2.78 -9.01 -6.96
CA ALA A 50 -1.78 -8.12 -6.39
C ALA A 50 -2.42 -6.83 -5.86
N GLU A 51 -3.37 -6.27 -6.59
CA GLU A 51 -4.15 -5.09 -6.21
C GLU A 51 -4.95 -5.33 -4.93
N SER A 52 -5.74 -6.40 -4.87
CA SER A 52 -6.50 -6.77 -3.66
C SER A 52 -5.61 -7.02 -2.43
N LEU A 53 -4.44 -7.62 -2.61
CA LEU A 53 -3.46 -7.79 -1.52
C LEU A 53 -2.88 -6.45 -1.05
N TRP A 54 -2.68 -5.51 -1.97
CA TRP A 54 -2.18 -4.18 -1.66
C TRP A 54 -3.21 -3.35 -0.89
N GLU A 55 -4.46 -3.31 -1.36
CA GLU A 55 -5.58 -2.65 -0.68
C GLU A 55 -5.74 -3.18 0.76
N ARG A 56 -5.72 -4.50 0.93
CA ARG A 56 -5.82 -5.11 2.26
C ARG A 56 -4.68 -4.68 3.19
N ARG A 57 -3.48 -4.48 2.66
CA ARG A 57 -2.33 -3.97 3.43
C ARG A 57 -2.51 -2.51 3.82
N LEU A 58 -3.03 -1.67 2.93
CA LEU A 58 -3.33 -0.26 3.23
C LEU A 58 -4.35 -0.16 4.37
N VAL A 59 -5.50 -0.82 4.24
CA VAL A 59 -6.54 -0.83 5.28
C VAL A 59 -6.02 -1.35 6.62
N SER A 60 -5.19 -2.40 6.59
CA SER A 60 -4.57 -2.94 7.81
C SER A 60 -3.58 -1.95 8.45
N ALA A 61 -2.84 -1.19 7.64
CA ALA A 61 -1.87 -0.22 8.13
C ALA A 61 -2.58 1.02 8.72
N GLU A 62 -3.64 1.49 8.06
CA GLU A 62 -4.50 2.58 8.52
C GLU A 62 -5.15 2.26 9.87
N SER A 63 -5.83 1.12 9.97
CA SER A 63 -6.45 0.68 11.23
C SER A 63 -5.45 0.51 12.39
N LEU A 64 -4.23 0.02 12.12
CA LEU A 64 -3.17 -0.06 13.13
C LEU A 64 -2.70 1.33 13.57
N TRP A 65 -2.65 2.29 12.66
CA TRP A 65 -2.27 3.66 12.94
C TRP A 65 -3.33 4.37 13.80
N GLU A 66 -4.59 4.31 13.42
CA GLU A 66 -5.72 4.85 14.21
C GLU A 66 -5.71 4.30 15.64
N ARG A 67 -5.54 2.98 15.79
CA ARG A 67 -5.48 2.35 17.12
C ARG A 67 -4.31 2.88 17.95
N ARG A 68 -3.17 3.20 17.33
CA ARG A 68 -2.02 3.78 18.02
C ARG A 68 -2.29 5.23 18.44
N LEU A 69 -2.94 6.02 17.61
CA LEU A 69 -3.35 7.40 17.93
C LEU A 69 -4.28 7.41 19.16
N VAL A 70 -5.37 6.64 19.12
CA VAL A 70 -6.33 6.53 20.24
C VAL A 70 -5.65 6.04 21.53
N SER A 71 -4.72 5.08 21.41
CA SER A 71 -3.96 4.59 22.56
C SER A 71 -3.01 5.67 23.13
N ALA A 72 -2.43 6.51 22.27
CA ALA A 72 -1.54 7.58 22.69
C ALA A 72 -2.31 8.73 23.36
N GLU A 73 -3.47 9.10 22.82
CA GLU A 73 -4.40 10.08 23.40
C GLU A 73 -4.87 9.66 24.79
N SER A 74 -5.40 8.45 24.93
CA SER A 74 -5.86 7.94 26.23
C SER A 74 -4.75 7.86 27.29
N LEU A 75 -3.51 7.51 26.90
CA LEU A 75 -2.36 7.54 27.80
C LEU A 75 -1.99 8.97 28.23
N TRP A 76 -2.15 9.94 27.33
CA TRP A 76 -1.88 11.34 27.60
C TRP A 76 -2.92 11.93 28.55
N GLU A 77 -4.21 11.71 28.29
CA GLU A 77 -5.31 12.11 29.18
C GLU A 77 -5.12 11.56 30.59
N ARG A 78 -4.78 10.27 30.72
CA ARG A 78 -4.54 9.66 32.03
C ARG A 78 -3.36 10.33 32.76
N ARG A 79 -2.33 10.77 32.03
CA ARG A 79 -1.19 11.49 32.62
C ARG A 79 -1.58 12.90 33.08
N LEU A 80 -2.42 13.60 32.33
CA LEU A 80 -2.94 14.91 32.72
C LEU A 80 -3.76 14.82 34.01
N VAL A 81 -4.75 13.93 34.06
CA VAL A 81 -5.58 13.69 35.26
C VAL A 81 -4.73 13.30 36.47
N SER A 82 -3.70 12.47 36.26
CA SER A 82 -2.77 12.08 37.33
C SER A 82 -1.92 13.27 37.82
N ALA A 83 -1.51 14.16 36.92
CA ALA A 83 -0.73 15.35 37.28
C ALA A 83 -1.57 16.38 38.03
N GLU A 84 -2.80 16.60 37.58
CA GLU A 84 -3.79 17.49 38.21
C GLU A 84 -4.13 17.01 39.62
N SER A 85 -4.51 15.74 39.79
CA SER A 85 -4.79 15.16 41.11
C SER A 85 -3.60 15.20 42.08
N LEU A 86 -2.37 15.01 41.59
CA LEU A 86 -1.16 15.17 42.41
C LEU A 86 -0.94 16.64 42.82
N TRP A 87 -1.29 17.58 41.96
CA TRP A 87 -1.20 19.01 42.25
C TRP A 87 -2.25 19.45 43.29
N GLU A 88 -3.51 19.07 43.10
CA GLU A 88 -4.59 19.32 44.07
C GLU A 88 -4.24 18.75 45.45
N ARG A 89 -3.74 17.52 45.51
CA ARG A 89 -3.32 16.91 46.77
C ARG A 89 -2.19 17.66 47.44
N ARG A 90 -1.26 18.25 46.67
CA ARG A 90 -0.18 19.10 47.21
C ARG A 90 -0.72 20.43 47.72
N LEU A 91 -1.68 21.05 47.04
CA LEU A 91 -2.40 22.24 47.49
C LEU A 91 -3.08 21.98 48.84
N VAL A 92 -3.92 20.94 48.92
CA VAL A 92 -4.61 20.56 50.16
C VAL A 92 -3.64 20.19 51.29
N SER A 93 -2.54 19.51 50.96
CA SER A 93 -1.51 19.17 51.96
C SER A 93 -0.77 20.42 52.45
N ALA A 94 -0.51 21.39 51.55
CA ALA A 94 0.07 22.67 51.95
C ALA A 94 -0.93 23.42 52.83
N GLU A 95 -2.16 23.65 52.37
CA GLU A 95 -3.22 24.29 53.16
C GLU A 95 -3.34 23.69 54.56
N SER A 96 -3.44 22.36 54.69
CA SER A 96 -3.53 21.70 56.00
C SER A 96 -2.26 21.80 56.88
N LEU A 97 -1.06 21.86 56.28
CA LEU A 97 0.18 22.10 57.03
C LEU A 97 0.29 23.55 57.53
N TRP A 98 -0.24 24.50 56.76
CA TRP A 98 -0.19 25.94 57.06
C TRP A 98 -1.41 26.43 57.87
N GLU A 99 -2.53 25.69 57.87
CA GLU A 99 -3.69 25.91 58.76
C GLU A 99 -3.40 25.53 60.22
N ARG A 100 -2.57 24.49 60.47
CA ARG A 100 -2.18 24.08 61.83
C ARG A 100 -1.52 25.19 62.66
N PRO A 101 -0.67 26.08 62.11
CA PRO A 101 -0.17 27.26 62.82
C PRO A 101 -1.10 28.49 62.78
N LEU A 102 -2.19 28.49 61.98
CA LEU A 102 -3.07 29.64 61.73
C LEU A 102 -4.09 29.93 62.84
N VAL A 103 -4.20 29.07 63.86
CA VAL A 103 -4.84 29.47 65.14
C VAL A 103 -4.04 30.59 65.84
N SER A 104 -2.84 30.95 65.36
CA SER A 104 -1.95 31.94 66.01
C SER A 104 -1.56 33.20 65.23
N ALA A 105 -1.86 33.36 63.92
CA ALA A 105 -1.52 34.60 63.20
C ALA A 105 -2.35 34.81 61.93
N GLU A 106 -3.04 35.95 61.84
CA GLU A 106 -3.85 36.35 60.68
C GLU A 106 -2.98 36.68 59.44
N SER A 107 -3.27 35.98 58.34
CA SER A 107 -3.28 36.46 56.94
C SER A 107 -2.02 37.03 56.25
N PRO A 108 -1.06 36.17 55.84
CA PRO A 108 -0.33 36.45 54.58
C PRO A 108 -0.34 35.34 53.49
N TRP A 109 -1.13 34.26 53.62
CA TRP A 109 -0.84 32.99 52.90
C TRP A 109 -1.70 32.63 51.66
N GLU A 110 -2.71 33.43 51.28
CA GLU A 110 -3.48 33.18 50.04
C GLU A 110 -2.67 33.47 48.76
N ARG A 111 -1.80 34.49 48.79
CA ARG A 111 -1.03 34.91 47.61
C ARG A 111 -0.04 33.83 47.10
N PRO A 112 0.73 33.14 47.95
CA PRO A 112 1.64 32.09 47.48
C PRO A 112 0.96 30.89 46.82
N LEU A 113 -0.22 30.48 47.30
CA LEU A 113 -0.98 29.34 46.73
C LEU A 113 -1.53 29.70 45.33
N VAL A 114 -2.18 30.86 45.20
CA VAL A 114 -2.66 31.39 43.91
C VAL A 114 -1.50 31.66 42.94
N CYS A 115 -0.36 32.14 43.45
CA CYS A 115 0.85 32.31 42.63
C CYS A 115 1.43 30.98 42.13
N ALA A 116 1.20 29.86 42.82
CA ALA A 116 1.68 28.55 42.40
C ALA A 116 0.71 27.86 41.41
N GLU A 117 -0.61 28.03 41.54
CA GLU A 117 -1.60 27.51 40.57
C GLU A 117 -1.37 28.07 39.16
N SER A 118 -1.26 29.39 39.01
CA SER A 118 -1.19 30.03 37.69
C SER A 118 -0.04 29.60 36.75
N PRO A 119 1.19 29.26 37.22
CA PRO A 119 2.22 28.67 36.36
C PRO A 119 2.02 27.17 36.11
N TRP A 120 1.35 26.42 36.99
CA TRP A 120 1.03 25.00 36.75
C TRP A 120 -0.04 24.83 35.69
N ASP A 121 -1.12 25.61 35.74
CA ASP A 121 -2.17 25.62 34.71
C ASP A 121 -1.59 25.98 33.33
N ARG A 122 -0.76 27.03 33.29
CA ARG A 122 -0.04 27.41 32.06
C ARG A 122 0.87 26.29 31.53
N ARG A 123 1.43 25.46 32.41
CA ARG A 123 2.29 24.34 32.01
C ARG A 123 1.45 23.18 31.46
N LEU A 124 0.29 22.90 32.04
CA LEU A 124 -0.66 21.88 31.55
C LEU A 124 -1.19 22.25 30.16
N VAL A 125 -1.73 23.45 29.98
CA VAL A 125 -2.24 23.96 28.69
C VAL A 125 -1.14 23.95 27.62
N ARG A 126 0.10 24.30 27.98
CA ARG A 126 1.24 24.24 27.05
C ARG A 126 1.61 22.80 26.68
N ALA A 127 1.47 21.85 27.61
CA ALA A 127 1.75 20.45 27.34
C ALA A 127 0.68 19.83 26.43
N GLU A 128 -0.59 20.14 26.66
CA GLU A 128 -1.72 19.76 25.79
C GLU A 128 -1.53 20.26 24.36
N SER A 129 -1.34 21.56 24.18
CA SER A 129 -1.14 22.16 22.86
C SER A 129 0.08 21.60 22.10
N LEU A 130 1.17 21.28 22.80
CA LEU A 130 2.33 20.61 22.19
C LEU A 130 2.03 19.18 21.79
N TRP A 131 1.21 18.47 22.56
CA TRP A 131 0.79 17.11 22.28
C TRP A 131 -0.15 17.04 21.08
N GLU A 132 -1.19 17.88 21.04
CA GLU A 132 -2.10 18.03 19.91
C GLU A 132 -1.34 18.32 18.62
N ARG A 133 -0.40 19.27 18.66
CA ARG A 133 0.43 19.59 17.49
C ARG A 133 1.26 18.40 17.01
N ARG A 134 1.73 17.55 17.93
CA ARG A 134 2.48 16.33 17.58
C ARG A 134 1.56 15.28 16.96
N LEU A 135 0.33 15.12 17.44
CA LEU A 135 -0.65 14.19 16.86
C LEU A 135 -0.99 14.59 15.43
N VAL A 136 -1.38 15.86 15.20
CA VAL A 136 -1.68 16.38 13.86
C VAL A 136 -0.49 16.26 12.91
N SER A 137 0.73 16.52 13.41
CA SER A 137 1.95 16.34 12.61
C SER A 137 2.21 14.87 12.26
N ALA A 138 1.89 13.94 13.16
CA ALA A 138 2.08 12.51 12.93
C ALA A 138 1.05 11.97 11.94
N GLU A 139 -0.21 12.40 12.07
CA GLU A 139 -1.30 12.07 11.15
C GLU A 139 -1.00 12.55 9.73
N SER A 140 -0.68 13.83 9.55
CA SER A 140 -0.32 14.38 8.23
C SER A 140 0.90 13.71 7.59
N LEU A 141 1.90 13.31 8.39
CA LEU A 141 3.04 12.54 7.88
C LEU A 141 2.62 11.15 7.40
N TRP A 142 1.70 10.50 8.13
CA TRP A 142 1.19 9.18 7.78
C TRP A 142 0.35 9.20 6.51
N GLU A 143 -0.59 10.15 6.38
CA GLU A 143 -1.38 10.38 5.18
C GLU A 143 -0.48 10.57 3.95
N ARG A 144 0.57 11.40 4.08
CA ARG A 144 1.52 11.63 2.99
C ARG A 144 2.26 10.34 2.59
N GLN A 145 2.58 9.48 3.55
CA GLN A 145 3.21 8.19 3.26
C GLN A 145 2.25 7.22 2.57
N LEU A 146 0.97 7.19 2.96
CA LEU A 146 -0.06 6.38 2.30
C LEU A 146 -0.22 6.80 0.83
N VAL A 147 -0.43 8.09 0.56
CA VAL A 147 -0.54 8.63 -0.81
C VAL A 147 0.72 8.35 -1.64
N SER A 148 1.90 8.47 -1.02
CA SER A 148 3.18 8.15 -1.68
C SER A 148 3.27 6.65 -2.01
N ALA A 149 2.81 5.77 -1.13
CA ALA A 149 2.83 4.33 -1.34
C ALA A 149 1.84 3.91 -2.44
N GLU A 150 0.63 4.48 -2.45
CA GLU A 150 -0.37 4.28 -3.51
C GLU A 150 0.17 4.71 -4.88
N SER A 151 0.69 5.93 -5.00
CA SER A 151 1.24 6.41 -6.27
C SER A 151 2.43 5.58 -6.78
N LEU A 152 3.27 5.04 -5.88
CA LEU A 152 4.34 4.12 -6.25
C LEU A 152 3.81 2.77 -6.72
N TRP A 153 2.72 2.28 -6.13
CA TRP A 153 2.07 1.04 -6.52
C TRP A 153 1.42 1.16 -7.90
N GLU A 154 0.65 2.23 -8.15
CA GLU A 154 0.04 2.51 -9.46
C GLU A 154 1.10 2.58 -10.56
N ARG A 155 2.21 3.30 -10.32
CA ARG A 155 3.33 3.37 -11.27
C ARG A 155 3.94 1.99 -11.56
N ARG A 156 3.96 1.09 -10.56
CA ARG A 156 4.46 -0.28 -10.75
C ARG A 156 3.48 -1.11 -11.57
N LEU A 157 2.17 -0.97 -11.35
CA LEU A 157 1.13 -1.64 -12.15
C LEU A 157 1.21 -1.21 -13.63
N VAL A 158 1.19 0.09 -13.90
CA VAL A 158 1.32 0.63 -15.28
C VAL A 158 2.61 0.15 -15.95
N ARG A 159 3.72 0.13 -15.21
CA ARG A 159 4.98 -0.39 -15.73
C ARG A 159 4.92 -1.89 -16.02
N ALA A 160 4.24 -2.67 -15.19
CA ALA A 160 4.09 -4.10 -15.38
C ALA A 160 3.24 -4.40 -16.63
N GLU A 161 2.14 -3.68 -16.82
CA GLU A 161 1.29 -3.76 -18.02
C GLU A 161 2.07 -3.40 -19.29
N SER A 162 2.76 -2.26 -19.31
CA SER A 162 3.56 -1.87 -20.49
C SER A 162 4.69 -2.86 -20.84
N LEU A 163 5.27 -3.53 -19.84
CA LEU A 163 6.24 -4.59 -20.06
C LEU A 163 5.58 -5.85 -20.65
N TRP A 164 4.38 -6.19 -20.17
CA TRP A 164 3.58 -7.29 -20.70
C TRP A 164 3.20 -7.06 -22.17
N ASP A 165 2.70 -5.88 -22.51
CA ASP A 165 2.35 -5.51 -23.89
C ASP A 165 3.57 -5.60 -24.81
N ARG A 166 4.71 -5.08 -24.36
CA ARG A 166 5.97 -5.19 -25.11
C ARG A 166 6.37 -6.65 -25.32
N HIS A 167 6.18 -7.51 -24.32
CA HIS A 167 6.45 -8.93 -24.42
C HIS A 167 5.51 -9.63 -25.42
N LEU A 168 4.23 -9.28 -25.43
CA LEU A 168 3.24 -9.76 -26.41
C LEU A 168 3.65 -9.41 -27.84
N VAL A 169 3.91 -8.13 -28.12
CA VAL A 169 4.36 -7.67 -29.45
C VAL A 169 5.68 -8.34 -29.87
N SER A 170 6.60 -8.53 -28.93
CA SER A 170 7.87 -9.23 -29.20
C SER A 170 7.64 -10.71 -29.50
N ALA A 171 6.69 -11.35 -28.82
CA ALA A 171 6.35 -12.75 -29.03
C ALA A 171 5.69 -12.97 -30.40
N GLU A 172 4.77 -12.09 -30.79
CA GLU A 172 4.11 -12.10 -32.11
C GLU A 172 5.12 -11.88 -33.25
N SER A 173 5.98 -10.86 -33.14
CA SER A 173 7.00 -10.61 -34.17
C SER A 173 8.02 -11.75 -34.31
N LEU A 174 8.35 -12.46 -33.23
CA LEU A 174 9.16 -13.66 -33.27
C LEU A 174 8.43 -14.84 -33.93
N TRP A 175 7.13 -14.98 -33.69
CA TRP A 175 6.29 -15.99 -34.32
C TRP A 175 6.20 -15.76 -35.83
N GLU A 176 5.90 -14.54 -36.27
CA GLU A 176 5.87 -14.16 -37.69
C GLU A 176 7.20 -14.37 -38.42
N ARG A 177 8.33 -14.09 -37.74
CA ARG A 177 9.66 -14.37 -38.29
C ARG A 177 9.87 -15.86 -38.49
N ARG A 178 9.52 -16.69 -37.49
CA ARG A 178 9.63 -18.15 -37.60
C ARG A 178 8.74 -18.71 -38.71
N LEU A 179 7.53 -18.19 -38.88
CA LEU A 179 6.66 -18.59 -39.98
C LEU A 179 7.27 -18.25 -41.33
N ARG A 180 7.83 -17.04 -41.49
CA ARG A 180 8.56 -16.66 -42.70
C ARG A 180 9.73 -17.59 -42.97
N ASP A 181 10.60 -17.80 -42.00
CA ASP A 181 11.79 -18.65 -42.16
C ASP A 181 11.42 -20.10 -42.51
N ALA A 182 10.29 -20.60 -42.00
CA ALA A 182 9.80 -21.95 -42.29
C ALA A 182 9.19 -22.09 -43.70
N CYS A 183 8.67 -21.01 -44.30
CA CYS A 183 8.15 -21.01 -45.67
C CYS A 183 9.26 -20.88 -46.75
N PHE A 184 10.49 -20.50 -46.36
CA PHE A 184 11.63 -20.34 -47.29
C PHE A 184 12.60 -21.55 -47.32
N VAL A 185 12.29 -22.64 -46.60
CA VAL A 185 13.04 -23.92 -46.59
C VAL A 185 12.24 -24.99 -47.31
#